data_AF-A0A0E0LHF3-F1
#
_entry.id   AF-A0A0E0LHF3-F1
#
_cell.length_a   1.000
_cell.length_b   1.000
_cell.length_c   1.000
_cell.angle_alpha   90.00
_cell.angle_beta   90.00
_cell.angle_gamma   90.00
#
_symmetry.space_group_name_H-M   'P 1'
#
loop_
_entity.id
_entity.type
_entity.pdbx_description
1 polymer ?
#
loop_
_entity_poly.entity_id
_entity_poly.type
_entity_poly.pdbx_seq_one_letter_code
_entity_poly.pdbx_strand_id
1 'polypeptide(L)'
;MWWWPPFLYPPPASAFVAAASVAQFAALAKAGLGELRGEHMAYSKFWQVVAGKQEKKKNGGAGGALLPSRQGMLVAYVPAFAAAAASFAVPGAVVGVRAQVLTAALTVHFLKRVLEVLLIHQYSGSMPLNTAITISSSYLVTTTTMIYAQHLAAGHPDPPVDLLYPGVVVFAVGIAGNFYHHYLLSQLRTTTKKKKQHGGDGGEKEYRIPTGGLFGLATCPHYLFEIVGFFGFAMIAQTAHALAVASGTAAYLAGRSCATRRWYESKFEDFPDSIKALVLLIHQYSGSMPLNTAITISSSYLVTTTTMIYAQHLAAGHPDPPVDLLYPGVVVFAVGIAGNFYHHYLLSQLRTTTKKKKQHGGDGGEKEYRIPTGGLFGLATCPHYLFEIVGFFGFAMIAQTAHALAVASGTAAYLAGRSCATRRWYESKFEDFPDSIKALVPYILIKKKREFIIFQYKKQLKICKEFALVIQRAKQPYFPKIQQWLDNL
;
A
#
# COMPACT_ATOMS: atom_id res chain seq x y z
N MET A 1 -26.86 -7.63 11.91
CA MET A 1 -25.87 -7.90 10.84
C MET A 1 -25.00 -6.66 10.54
N TRP A 2 -24.67 -5.83 11.55
CA TRP A 2 -24.10 -4.47 11.40
C TRP A 2 -22.57 -4.40 11.21
N TRP A 3 -21.86 -5.52 11.37
CA TRP A 3 -20.38 -5.55 11.38
C TRP A 3 -19.76 -5.94 10.05
N TRP A 4 -20.57 -6.36 9.07
CA TRP A 4 -20.03 -6.87 7.81
C TRP A 4 -19.87 -5.73 6.80
N PRO A 5 -18.71 -5.60 6.12
CA PRO A 5 -18.50 -4.54 5.15
C PRO A 5 -19.56 -4.56 4.03
N PRO A 6 -20.17 -3.41 3.68
CA PRO A 6 -21.27 -3.34 2.71
C PRO A 6 -20.82 -3.60 1.26
N PHE A 7 -19.52 -3.69 1.03
CA PHE A 7 -18.89 -4.03 -0.24
C PHE A 7 -18.40 -5.48 -0.28
N LEU A 8 -18.71 -6.31 0.71
CA LEU A 8 -18.39 -7.74 0.68
C LEU A 8 -19.68 -8.56 0.72
N TYR A 9 -19.73 -9.65 -0.05
CA TYR A 9 -20.72 -10.69 0.18
C TYR A 9 -20.61 -11.18 1.61
N PRO A 10 -21.73 -11.52 2.28
CA PRO A 10 -21.69 -12.12 3.60
C PRO A 10 -20.73 -13.32 3.59
N PRO A 11 -20.03 -13.59 4.71
CA PRO A 11 -19.05 -14.66 4.74
C PRO A 11 -19.73 -15.96 4.31
N PRO A 12 -19.19 -16.67 3.31
CA PRO A 12 -19.82 -17.89 2.82
C PRO A 12 -19.92 -18.89 3.97
N ALA A 13 -21.00 -19.68 4.01
CA ALA A 13 -21.23 -20.74 4.99
C ALA A 13 -20.30 -21.96 4.76
N SER A 14 -19.02 -21.71 4.53
CA SER A 14 -18.00 -22.72 4.27
C SER A 14 -16.82 -22.53 5.21
N ALA A 15 -16.71 -23.44 6.19
CA ALA A 15 -15.56 -23.52 7.08
C ALA A 15 -14.25 -23.68 6.30
N PHE A 16 -14.29 -24.36 5.15
CA PHE A 16 -13.15 -24.48 4.24
C PHE A 16 -12.68 -23.12 3.71
N VAL A 17 -13.58 -22.30 3.13
CA VAL A 17 -13.20 -20.98 2.59
C VAL A 17 -12.68 -20.06 3.69
N ALA A 18 -13.30 -20.08 4.87
CA ALA A 18 -12.82 -19.31 6.02
C ALA A 18 -11.40 -19.75 6.45
N ALA A 19 -11.18 -21.04 6.65
CA ALA A 19 -9.88 -21.59 7.03
C ALA A 19 -8.81 -21.33 5.96
N ALA A 20 -9.14 -21.52 4.69
CA ALA A 20 -8.24 -21.26 3.56
C ALA A 20 -7.84 -19.78 3.49
N SER A 21 -8.78 -18.86 3.76
CA SER A 21 -8.51 -17.41 3.80
C SER A 21 -7.49 -17.05 4.87
N VAL A 22 -7.70 -17.55 6.10
CA VAL A 22 -6.79 -17.31 7.23
C VAL A 22 -5.42 -17.93 6.96
N ALA A 23 -5.40 -19.19 6.52
CA ALA A 23 -4.17 -19.93 6.24
C ALA A 23 -3.33 -19.26 5.15
N GLN A 24 -3.94 -18.84 4.03
CA GLN A 24 -3.23 -18.18 2.94
C GLN A 24 -2.70 -16.80 3.34
N PHE A 25 -3.51 -15.99 4.01
CA PHE A 25 -3.06 -14.70 4.53
C PHE A 25 -1.86 -14.86 5.47
N ALA A 26 -1.98 -15.76 6.46
CA ALA A 26 -0.92 -16.02 7.43
C ALA A 26 0.35 -16.56 6.76
N ALA A 27 0.22 -17.48 5.79
CA ALA A 27 1.35 -18.04 5.06
C ALA A 27 2.09 -16.97 4.25
N LEU A 28 1.38 -16.13 3.51
CA LEU A 28 1.98 -15.05 2.71
C LEU A 28 2.58 -13.94 3.59
N ALA A 29 1.90 -13.56 4.68
CA ALA A 29 2.42 -12.59 5.64
C ALA A 29 3.70 -13.12 6.33
N LYS A 30 3.70 -14.40 6.75
CA LYS A 30 4.90 -15.07 7.29
C LYS A 30 6.04 -15.07 6.28
N ALA A 31 5.76 -15.39 5.02
CA ALA A 31 6.76 -15.35 3.95
C ALA A 31 7.31 -13.93 3.75
N GLY A 32 6.45 -12.90 3.77
CA GLY A 32 6.87 -11.50 3.70
C GLY A 32 7.77 -11.07 4.85
N LEU A 33 7.44 -11.47 6.08
CA LEU A 33 8.30 -11.25 7.25
C LEU A 33 9.63 -12.01 7.14
N GLY A 34 9.62 -13.23 6.63
CA GLY A 34 10.83 -14.03 6.35
C GLY A 34 11.77 -13.30 5.37
N GLU A 35 11.24 -12.74 4.29
CA GLU A 35 12.01 -11.93 3.34
C GLU A 35 12.68 -10.71 4.02
N LEU A 36 12.00 -10.08 4.99
CA LEU A 36 12.58 -8.99 5.78
C LEU A 36 13.70 -9.46 6.72
N ARG A 37 13.61 -10.68 7.25
CA ARG A 37 14.63 -11.32 8.13
C ARG A 37 15.79 -11.97 7.37
N GLY A 38 15.76 -12.00 6.04
CA GLY A 38 16.81 -12.65 5.23
C GLY A 38 16.60 -14.14 5.00
N GLU A 39 15.39 -14.65 5.26
CA GLU A 39 14.92 -16.00 4.96
C GLU A 39 14.23 -15.99 3.59
N HIS A 40 15.04 -15.87 2.54
CA HIS A 40 14.56 -15.67 1.18
C HIS A 40 14.05 -16.98 0.54
N MET A 41 13.00 -16.87 -0.28
CA MET A 41 12.64 -17.95 -1.20
C MET A 41 13.77 -18.19 -2.22
N ALA A 42 14.13 -19.47 -2.38
CA ALA A 42 15.33 -19.96 -3.06
C ALA A 42 15.21 -19.96 -4.60
N TYR A 43 14.91 -18.81 -5.20
CA TYR A 43 14.90 -18.67 -6.65
C TYR A 43 15.43 -17.29 -7.07
N SER A 44 15.77 -17.14 -8.36
CA SER A 44 16.35 -15.91 -8.93
C SER A 44 17.65 -15.53 -8.20
N LYS A 45 17.85 -14.24 -7.91
CA LYS A 45 19.08 -13.68 -7.30
C LYS A 45 19.38 -14.17 -5.88
N PHE A 46 18.41 -14.78 -5.20
CA PHE A 46 18.58 -15.29 -3.83
C PHE A 46 18.93 -16.78 -3.79
N TRP A 47 18.99 -17.45 -4.94
CA TRP A 47 19.37 -18.86 -5.03
C TRP A 47 20.71 -19.14 -4.34
N GLN A 48 21.75 -18.36 -4.66
CA GLN A 48 23.10 -18.55 -4.12
C GLN A 48 23.17 -18.34 -2.60
N VAL A 49 22.38 -17.40 -2.07
CA VAL A 49 22.31 -17.11 -0.62
C VAL A 49 21.70 -18.30 0.13
N VAL A 50 20.69 -18.95 -0.44
CA VAL A 50 20.04 -20.12 0.16
C VAL A 50 20.88 -21.37 -0.03
N ALA A 51 21.48 -21.56 -1.22
CA ALA A 51 22.36 -22.69 -1.52
C ALA A 51 23.58 -22.72 -0.58
N GLY A 52 24.25 -21.58 -0.34
CA GLY A 52 25.39 -21.50 0.59
C GLY A 52 25.01 -21.76 2.06
N LYS A 53 23.77 -21.44 2.47
CA LYS A 53 23.23 -21.83 3.80
C LYS A 53 22.91 -23.34 3.87
N GLN A 54 22.51 -23.96 2.77
CA GLN A 54 22.23 -25.39 2.69
C GLN A 54 23.51 -26.23 2.61
N GLU A 55 24.57 -25.76 1.96
CA GLU A 55 25.89 -26.41 1.98
C GLU A 55 26.48 -26.44 3.39
N LYS A 56 26.37 -25.34 4.16
CA LYS A 56 26.76 -25.34 5.59
C LYS A 56 25.96 -26.30 6.47
N LYS A 57 24.77 -26.74 6.03
CA LYS A 57 23.95 -27.76 6.73
C LYS A 57 24.20 -29.18 6.23
N LYS A 58 24.90 -29.38 5.11
CA LYS A 58 25.12 -30.68 4.45
C LYS A 58 26.38 -31.39 4.93
N ASN A 59 26.42 -31.71 6.22
CA ASN A 59 27.09 -32.95 6.69
C ASN A 59 26.08 -34.10 6.86
N GLY A 60 24.85 -33.97 6.37
CA GLY A 60 23.85 -35.04 6.32
C GLY A 60 22.95 -34.88 5.08
N GLY A 61 22.74 -35.98 4.35
CA GLY A 61 22.22 -36.02 2.98
C GLY A 61 20.81 -35.42 2.75
N ALA A 62 20.63 -34.95 1.50
CA ALA A 62 19.40 -34.67 0.74
C ALA A 62 19.55 -33.34 -0.03
N GLY A 63 20.23 -33.37 -1.18
CA GLY A 63 20.12 -32.28 -2.16
C GLY A 63 18.83 -32.44 -2.95
N GLY A 64 17.82 -31.63 -2.66
CA GLY A 64 16.56 -31.67 -3.42
C GLY A 64 16.77 -31.41 -4.92
N ALA A 65 15.96 -32.05 -5.76
CA ALA A 65 16.04 -31.91 -7.22
C ALA A 65 15.93 -30.45 -7.68
N LEU A 66 16.74 -30.07 -8.66
CA LEU A 66 16.77 -28.73 -9.25
C LEU A 66 16.17 -28.77 -10.65
N LEU A 67 15.27 -27.82 -10.94
CA LEU A 67 14.73 -27.59 -12.27
C LEU A 67 15.41 -26.38 -12.92
N PRO A 68 15.61 -26.37 -14.25
CA PRO A 68 15.88 -25.13 -14.97
C PRO A 68 14.82 -24.08 -14.62
N SER A 69 15.21 -22.83 -14.34
CA SER A 69 14.26 -21.81 -13.86
C SER A 69 13.06 -21.63 -14.78
N ARG A 70 13.22 -21.75 -16.11
CA ARG A 70 12.09 -21.66 -17.05
C ARG A 70 11.05 -22.75 -16.78
N GLN A 71 11.48 -24.00 -16.60
CA GLN A 71 10.59 -25.12 -16.28
C GLN A 71 9.98 -24.97 -14.90
N GLY A 72 10.77 -24.58 -13.89
CA GLY A 72 10.27 -24.33 -12.53
C GLY A 72 9.18 -23.26 -12.50
N MET A 73 9.33 -22.17 -13.25
CA MET A 73 8.30 -21.13 -13.35
C MET A 73 7.07 -21.57 -14.16
N LEU A 74 7.23 -22.43 -15.19
CA LEU A 74 6.07 -23.03 -15.87
C LEU A 74 5.27 -23.93 -14.92
N VAL A 75 5.95 -24.79 -14.15
CA VAL A 75 5.31 -25.62 -13.11
C VAL A 75 4.58 -24.77 -12.07
N ALA A 76 5.13 -23.60 -11.73
CA ALA A 76 4.49 -22.67 -10.81
C ALA A 76 3.17 -22.07 -11.35
N TYR A 77 3.09 -21.72 -12.64
CA TYR A 77 1.95 -20.96 -13.18
C TYR A 77 0.91 -21.79 -13.94
N VAL A 78 1.34 -22.84 -14.66
CA VAL A 78 0.45 -23.61 -15.56
C VAL A 78 -0.73 -24.25 -14.82
N PRO A 79 -0.58 -24.86 -13.63
CA PRO A 79 -1.71 -25.48 -12.95
C PRO A 79 -2.83 -24.50 -12.58
N ALA A 80 -2.48 -23.29 -12.12
CA ALA A 80 -3.46 -22.25 -11.82
C ALA A 80 -4.16 -21.75 -13.10
N PHE A 81 -3.41 -21.53 -14.19
CA PHE A 81 -3.99 -21.21 -15.50
C PHE A 81 -4.98 -22.29 -15.96
N ALA A 82 -4.56 -23.56 -15.94
CA ALA A 82 -5.36 -24.68 -16.39
C ALA A 82 -6.63 -24.83 -15.55
N ALA A 83 -6.54 -24.68 -14.23
CA ALA A 83 -7.70 -24.73 -13.35
C ALA A 83 -8.71 -23.60 -13.62
N ALA A 84 -8.23 -22.36 -13.82
CA ALA A 84 -9.10 -21.23 -14.16
C ALA A 84 -9.77 -21.43 -15.52
N ALA A 85 -9.02 -21.81 -16.56
CA ALA A 85 -9.55 -22.05 -17.89
C ALA A 85 -10.55 -23.21 -17.93
N ALA A 86 -10.22 -24.33 -17.28
CA ALA A 86 -11.09 -25.51 -17.23
C ALA A 86 -12.40 -25.25 -16.48
N SER A 87 -12.41 -24.31 -15.51
CA SER A 87 -13.62 -24.02 -14.75
C SER A 87 -14.78 -23.49 -15.61
N PHE A 88 -14.51 -22.88 -16.77
CA PHE A 88 -15.55 -22.49 -17.73
C PHE A 88 -16.26 -23.70 -18.35
N ALA A 89 -15.59 -24.85 -18.45
CA ALA A 89 -16.15 -26.09 -18.98
C ALA A 89 -16.84 -26.95 -17.91
N VAL A 90 -16.66 -26.64 -16.62
CA VAL A 90 -17.29 -27.37 -15.52
C VAL A 90 -18.70 -26.82 -15.28
N PRO A 91 -19.76 -27.62 -15.47
CA PRO A 91 -21.13 -27.16 -15.27
C PRO A 91 -21.35 -26.60 -13.87
N GLY A 92 -21.95 -25.41 -13.78
CA GLY A 92 -22.27 -24.76 -12.51
C GLY A 92 -21.08 -24.10 -11.79
N ALA A 93 -19.83 -24.32 -12.21
CA ALA A 93 -18.67 -23.71 -11.54
C ALA A 93 -18.58 -22.19 -11.74
N VAL A 94 -18.97 -21.70 -12.93
CA VAL A 94 -18.93 -20.28 -13.29
C VAL A 94 -20.33 -19.83 -13.71
N VAL A 95 -21.07 -19.26 -12.76
CA VAL A 95 -22.46 -18.81 -12.97
C VAL A 95 -22.59 -17.33 -12.62
N GLY A 96 -23.18 -16.56 -13.54
CA GLY A 96 -23.38 -15.12 -13.38
C GLY A 96 -22.19 -14.27 -13.84
N VAL A 97 -22.47 -12.99 -14.11
CA VAL A 97 -21.51 -12.05 -14.71
C VAL A 97 -20.26 -11.89 -13.84
N ARG A 98 -20.42 -11.77 -12.51
CA ARG A 98 -19.30 -11.59 -11.59
C ARG A 98 -18.35 -12.79 -11.58
N ALA A 99 -18.88 -14.00 -11.55
CA ALA A 99 -18.06 -15.22 -11.63
C ALA A 99 -17.34 -15.33 -12.97
N GLN A 100 -18.02 -15.03 -14.07
CA GLN A 100 -17.42 -15.02 -15.41
C GLN A 100 -16.27 -14.03 -15.51
N VAL A 101 -16.47 -12.79 -15.06
CA VAL A 101 -15.45 -11.74 -15.07
C VAL A 101 -14.27 -12.09 -14.16
N LEU A 102 -14.51 -12.60 -12.94
CA LEU A 102 -13.45 -13.02 -12.02
C LEU A 102 -12.61 -14.15 -12.62
N THR A 103 -13.26 -15.22 -13.09
CA THR A 103 -12.59 -16.37 -13.69
C THR A 103 -11.84 -15.98 -14.96
N ALA A 104 -12.39 -15.09 -15.78
CA ALA A 104 -11.71 -14.56 -16.96
C ALA A 104 -10.47 -13.76 -16.55
N ALA A 105 -10.57 -12.90 -15.53
CA ALA A 105 -9.44 -12.11 -15.04
C ALA A 105 -8.32 -13.01 -14.48
N LEU A 106 -8.66 -14.05 -13.71
CA LEU A 106 -7.70 -15.05 -13.23
C LEU A 106 -7.05 -15.81 -14.39
N THR A 107 -7.84 -16.25 -15.37
CA THR A 107 -7.35 -16.96 -16.56
C THR A 107 -6.38 -16.08 -17.35
N VAL A 108 -6.76 -14.83 -17.65
CA VAL A 108 -5.93 -13.87 -18.37
C VAL A 108 -4.65 -13.54 -17.60
N HIS A 109 -4.72 -13.38 -16.28
CA HIS A 109 -3.55 -13.15 -15.44
C HIS A 109 -2.54 -14.30 -15.56
N PHE A 110 -2.96 -15.54 -15.29
CA PHE A 110 -2.03 -16.68 -15.33
C PHE A 110 -1.60 -17.02 -16.76
N LEU A 111 -2.47 -16.86 -17.77
CA LEU A 111 -2.08 -16.98 -19.18
C LEU A 111 -0.96 -16.01 -19.51
N LYS A 112 -1.13 -14.73 -19.14
CA LYS A 112 -0.10 -13.71 -19.31
C LYS A 112 1.20 -14.11 -18.60
N ARG A 113 1.15 -14.64 -17.37
CA ARG A 113 2.36 -15.13 -16.67
C ARG A 113 3.04 -16.26 -17.44
N VAL A 114 2.28 -17.24 -17.93
CA VAL A 114 2.80 -18.34 -18.77
C VAL A 114 3.45 -17.80 -20.05
N LEU A 115 2.77 -16.91 -20.77
CA LEU A 115 3.30 -16.27 -21.98
C LEU A 115 4.56 -15.47 -21.70
N GLU A 116 4.66 -14.77 -20.57
CA GLU A 116 5.90 -14.10 -20.17
C GLU A 116 7.05 -15.09 -19.94
N VAL A 117 6.81 -16.23 -19.27
CA VAL A 117 7.84 -17.28 -19.10
C VAL A 117 8.30 -17.82 -20.46
N LEU A 118 7.38 -17.95 -21.41
CA LEU A 118 7.67 -18.51 -22.73
C LEU A 118 8.39 -17.50 -23.64
N LEU A 119 7.96 -16.24 -23.65
CA LEU A 119 8.29 -15.26 -24.68
C LEU A 119 9.13 -14.07 -24.21
N ILE A 120 9.02 -13.65 -22.93
CA ILE A 120 9.61 -12.40 -22.44
C ILE A 120 10.79 -12.65 -21.49
N HIS A 121 10.62 -13.53 -20.51
CA HIS A 121 11.60 -13.73 -19.47
C HIS A 121 12.82 -14.50 -19.98
N GLN A 122 13.99 -13.92 -19.75
CA GLN A 122 15.27 -14.59 -20.03
C GLN A 122 15.82 -15.20 -18.75
N TYR A 123 15.76 -16.52 -18.60
CA TYR A 123 16.28 -17.22 -17.42
C TYR A 123 17.74 -17.65 -17.58
N SER A 124 18.48 -17.71 -16.47
CA SER A 124 19.90 -18.08 -16.45
C SER A 124 20.30 -18.85 -15.18
N GLY A 125 19.34 -19.49 -14.51
CA GLY A 125 19.53 -20.16 -13.23
C GLY A 125 18.63 -21.38 -13.08
N SER A 126 18.64 -21.93 -11.87
CA SER A 126 17.85 -23.10 -11.48
C SER A 126 16.96 -22.78 -10.28
N MET A 127 15.95 -23.61 -10.06
CA MET A 127 14.97 -23.48 -9.00
C MET A 127 14.77 -24.85 -8.33
N PRO A 128 14.77 -24.94 -7.00
CA PRO A 128 14.41 -26.18 -6.31
C PRO A 128 13.01 -26.64 -6.66
N LEU A 129 12.87 -27.94 -6.92
CA LEU A 129 11.59 -28.57 -7.22
C LEU A 129 10.57 -28.30 -6.10
N ASN A 130 10.98 -28.43 -4.84
CA ASN A 130 10.10 -28.14 -3.69
C ASN A 130 9.59 -26.69 -3.70
N THR A 131 10.42 -25.72 -4.09
CA THR A 131 9.99 -24.32 -4.21
C THR A 131 8.98 -24.15 -5.35
N ALA A 132 9.22 -24.79 -6.50
CA ALA A 132 8.28 -24.77 -7.62
C ALA A 132 6.93 -25.40 -7.24
N ILE A 133 6.94 -26.54 -6.56
CA ILE A 133 5.73 -27.23 -6.07
C ILE A 133 5.00 -26.35 -5.05
N THR A 134 5.68 -25.79 -4.05
CA THR A 134 5.03 -24.92 -3.04
C THR A 134 4.34 -23.73 -3.68
N ILE A 135 4.99 -23.06 -4.64
CA ILE A 135 4.40 -21.92 -5.36
C ILE A 135 3.21 -22.38 -6.21
N SER A 136 3.38 -23.50 -6.93
CA SER A 136 2.33 -24.09 -7.77
C SER A 136 1.07 -24.42 -6.97
N SER A 137 1.22 -25.14 -5.86
CA SER A 137 0.12 -25.47 -4.95
C SER A 137 -0.54 -24.23 -4.38
N SER A 138 0.26 -23.23 -3.97
CA SER A 138 -0.27 -21.96 -3.46
C SER A 138 -1.15 -21.27 -4.51
N TYR A 139 -0.69 -21.12 -5.74
CA TYR A 139 -1.48 -20.47 -6.80
C TYR A 139 -2.69 -21.29 -7.21
N LEU A 140 -2.57 -22.62 -7.28
CA LEU A 140 -3.70 -23.50 -7.58
C LEU A 140 -4.81 -23.35 -6.54
N VAL A 141 -4.47 -23.49 -5.24
CA VAL A 141 -5.44 -23.39 -4.15
C VAL A 141 -6.06 -21.99 -4.09
N THR A 142 -5.28 -20.92 -4.25
CA THR A 142 -5.82 -19.56 -4.32
C THR A 142 -6.82 -19.40 -5.47
N THR A 143 -6.47 -19.88 -6.65
CA THR A 143 -7.31 -19.72 -7.86
C THR A 143 -8.62 -20.49 -7.72
N THR A 144 -8.55 -21.77 -7.33
CA THR A 144 -9.74 -22.61 -7.18
C THR A 144 -10.61 -22.15 -6.03
N THR A 145 -10.02 -21.70 -4.92
CA THR A 145 -10.79 -21.19 -3.77
C THR A 145 -11.44 -19.85 -4.07
N MET A 146 -10.84 -18.96 -4.86
CA MET A 146 -11.51 -17.73 -5.32
C MET A 146 -12.73 -18.04 -6.19
N ILE A 147 -12.59 -18.94 -7.16
CA ILE A 147 -13.71 -19.36 -8.02
C ILE A 147 -14.81 -20.03 -7.18
N TYR A 148 -14.43 -20.93 -6.28
CA TYR A 148 -15.36 -21.61 -5.39
C TYR A 148 -16.06 -20.65 -4.42
N ALA A 149 -15.34 -19.71 -3.81
CA ALA A 149 -15.93 -18.67 -2.96
C ALA A 149 -16.93 -17.81 -3.72
N GLN A 150 -16.65 -17.51 -5.00
CA GLN A 150 -17.56 -16.77 -5.86
C GLN A 150 -18.80 -17.57 -6.23
N HIS A 151 -18.65 -18.87 -6.48
CA HIS A 151 -19.78 -19.78 -6.71
C HIS A 151 -20.71 -19.81 -5.49
N LEU A 152 -20.16 -19.91 -4.27
CA LEU A 152 -20.97 -19.86 -3.04
C LEU A 152 -21.64 -18.49 -2.84
N ALA A 153 -21.00 -17.41 -3.27
CA ALA A 153 -21.56 -16.07 -3.18
C ALA A 153 -22.75 -15.86 -4.13
N ALA A 154 -22.84 -16.60 -5.25
CA ALA A 154 -23.94 -16.50 -6.21
C ALA A 154 -25.33 -16.83 -5.61
N GLY A 155 -25.38 -17.55 -4.48
CA GLY A 155 -26.61 -17.81 -3.73
C GLY A 155 -27.09 -16.65 -2.85
N HIS A 156 -26.37 -15.53 -2.81
CA HIS A 156 -26.67 -14.37 -1.96
C HIS A 156 -26.96 -13.12 -2.82
N PRO A 157 -27.73 -12.15 -2.30
CA PRO A 157 -27.88 -10.85 -2.94
C PRO A 157 -26.53 -10.17 -3.14
N ASP A 158 -26.39 -9.42 -4.24
CA ASP A 158 -25.21 -8.63 -4.50
C ASP A 158 -24.96 -7.61 -3.38
N PRO A 159 -23.68 -7.28 -3.07
CA PRO A 159 -23.37 -6.28 -2.07
C PRO A 159 -23.97 -4.92 -2.44
N PRO A 160 -24.50 -4.14 -1.47
CA PRO A 160 -25.06 -2.81 -1.72
C PRO A 160 -24.11 -1.86 -2.46
N VAL A 161 -22.79 -2.01 -2.24
CA VAL A 161 -21.76 -1.26 -2.98
C VAL A 161 -21.12 -2.20 -4.01
N ASP A 162 -21.46 -2.04 -5.29
CA ASP A 162 -20.89 -2.85 -6.36
C ASP A 162 -19.51 -2.33 -6.81
N LEU A 163 -18.50 -3.16 -6.66
CA LEU A 163 -17.11 -2.89 -7.06
C LEU A 163 -16.66 -3.66 -8.31
N LEU A 164 -17.58 -4.32 -9.02
CA LEU A 164 -17.26 -5.14 -10.21
C LEU A 164 -16.46 -4.36 -11.25
N TYR A 165 -17.03 -3.29 -11.81
CA TYR A 165 -16.39 -2.50 -12.86
C TYR A 165 -15.18 -1.70 -12.38
N PRO A 166 -15.23 -1.02 -11.21
CA PRO A 166 -14.02 -0.43 -10.63
C PRO A 166 -12.90 -1.46 -10.46
N GLY A 167 -13.23 -2.69 -10.04
CA GLY A 167 -12.29 -3.79 -9.91
C GLY A 167 -11.67 -4.22 -11.23
N VAL A 168 -12.45 -4.26 -12.31
CA VAL A 168 -11.95 -4.52 -13.67
C VAL A 168 -10.94 -3.46 -14.10
N VAL A 169 -11.21 -2.18 -13.84
CA VAL A 169 -10.27 -1.08 -14.16
C VAL A 169 -8.98 -1.22 -13.35
N VAL A 170 -9.08 -1.48 -12.04
CA VAL A 170 -7.92 -1.68 -11.17
C VAL A 170 -7.10 -2.91 -11.62
N PHE A 171 -7.76 -4.00 -11.97
CA PHE A 171 -7.11 -5.18 -12.53
C PHE A 171 -6.39 -4.88 -13.84
N ALA A 172 -7.03 -4.14 -14.77
CA ALA A 172 -6.44 -3.75 -16.04
C ALA A 172 -5.16 -2.89 -15.86
N VAL A 173 -5.19 -1.92 -14.94
CA VAL A 173 -4.02 -1.13 -14.57
C VAL A 173 -2.92 -2.01 -13.99
N GLY A 174 -3.27 -2.94 -13.09
CA GLY A 174 -2.35 -3.88 -12.49
C GLY A 174 -1.67 -4.80 -13.51
N ILE A 175 -2.43 -5.47 -14.37
CA ILE A 175 -1.86 -6.40 -15.35
C ILE A 175 -1.01 -5.68 -16.40
N ALA A 176 -1.44 -4.51 -16.89
CA ALA A 176 -0.70 -3.73 -17.88
C ALA A 176 0.61 -3.18 -17.29
N GLY A 177 0.55 -2.56 -16.11
CA GLY A 177 1.73 -2.04 -15.44
C GLY A 177 2.72 -3.14 -15.07
N ASN A 178 2.25 -4.32 -14.65
CA ASN A 178 3.11 -5.46 -14.35
C ASN A 178 3.83 -5.97 -15.62
N PHE A 179 3.09 -6.16 -16.73
CA PHE A 179 3.67 -6.57 -18.02
C PHE A 179 4.71 -5.56 -18.53
N TYR A 180 4.38 -4.27 -18.53
CA TYR A 180 5.27 -3.21 -19.00
C TYR A 180 6.63 -3.25 -18.27
N HIS A 181 6.63 -3.41 -16.95
CA HIS A 181 7.87 -3.45 -16.19
C HIS A 181 8.62 -4.78 -16.33
N HIS A 182 7.97 -5.92 -16.57
CA HIS A 182 8.67 -7.15 -16.96
C HIS A 182 9.31 -7.04 -18.34
N TYR A 183 8.63 -6.40 -19.29
CA TYR A 183 9.19 -6.11 -20.61
C TYR A 183 10.46 -5.26 -20.48
N LEU A 184 10.45 -4.17 -19.71
CA LEU A 184 11.65 -3.36 -19.45
C LEU A 184 12.79 -4.19 -18.84
N LEU A 185 12.49 -5.08 -17.88
CA LEU A 185 13.50 -5.99 -17.30
C LEU A 185 14.08 -6.97 -18.32
N SER A 186 13.30 -7.43 -19.29
CA SER A 186 13.78 -8.30 -20.36
C SER A 186 14.74 -7.59 -21.31
N GLN A 187 14.48 -6.31 -21.62
CA GLN A 187 15.32 -5.50 -22.50
C GLN A 187 16.70 -5.27 -21.90
N LEU A 188 16.79 -5.02 -20.58
CA LEU A 188 18.07 -4.87 -19.88
C LEU A 188 18.98 -6.09 -20.07
N ARG A 189 18.42 -7.31 -20.01
CA ARG A 189 19.19 -8.55 -20.19
C ARG A 189 19.64 -8.75 -21.64
N THR A 190 18.81 -8.35 -22.60
CA THR A 190 19.15 -8.43 -24.03
C THR A 190 20.30 -7.50 -24.38
N THR A 191 20.28 -6.26 -23.87
CA THR A 191 21.36 -5.28 -24.06
C THR A 191 22.67 -5.75 -23.44
N THR A 192 22.63 -6.38 -22.26
CA THR A 192 23.84 -6.97 -21.63
C THR A 192 24.43 -8.10 -22.50
N LYS A 193 23.59 -8.99 -23.06
CA LYS A 193 24.06 -10.06 -23.95
C LYS A 193 24.68 -9.54 -25.24
N LYS A 194 24.07 -8.54 -25.90
CA LYS A 194 24.61 -7.93 -27.13
C LYS A 194 25.96 -7.25 -26.89
N LYS A 195 26.14 -6.54 -25.77
CA LYS A 195 27.42 -5.89 -25.43
C LYS A 195 28.55 -6.92 -25.21
N LYS A 196 28.23 -8.10 -24.67
CA LYS A 196 29.18 -9.21 -24.51
C LYS A 196 29.58 -9.84 -25.84
N GLN A 197 28.67 -9.90 -26.82
CA GLN A 197 28.95 -10.40 -28.17
C GLN A 197 29.82 -9.47 -29.04
N HIS A 198 29.94 -8.18 -28.69
CA HIS A 198 30.76 -7.20 -29.43
C HIS A 198 32.07 -6.85 -28.69
N GLY A 199 32.66 -7.80 -27.96
CA GLY A 199 34.01 -7.67 -27.40
C GLY A 199 34.13 -6.82 -26.13
N GLY A 200 33.03 -6.47 -25.46
CA GLY A 200 33.08 -5.82 -24.15
C GLY A 200 33.48 -6.79 -23.03
N ASP A 201 34.38 -6.36 -22.15
CA ASP A 201 34.85 -7.06 -20.95
C ASP A 201 33.72 -7.25 -19.92
N GLY A 202 32.82 -8.18 -20.21
CA GLY A 202 31.68 -8.52 -19.36
C GLY A 202 31.86 -9.90 -18.74
N GLY A 203 32.38 -9.93 -17.52
CA GLY A 203 32.41 -11.12 -16.66
C GLY A 203 31.04 -11.81 -16.52
N GLU A 204 31.03 -13.04 -15.99
CA GLU A 204 29.80 -13.84 -15.85
C GLU A 204 28.69 -13.10 -15.07
N LYS A 205 27.48 -13.05 -15.66
CA LYS A 205 26.23 -12.56 -15.06
C LYS A 205 26.30 -11.14 -14.49
N GLU A 206 26.70 -10.17 -15.32
CA GLU A 206 26.63 -8.74 -14.98
C GLU A 206 25.16 -8.31 -14.75
N TYR A 207 24.81 -8.02 -13.50
CA TYR A 207 23.53 -7.37 -13.17
C TYR A 207 23.62 -5.87 -13.46
N ARG A 208 22.49 -5.26 -13.85
CA ARG A 208 22.39 -3.80 -14.03
C ARG A 208 21.22 -3.23 -13.24
N ILE A 209 21.32 -1.95 -12.91
CA ILE A 209 20.24 -1.18 -12.29
C ILE A 209 19.16 -0.91 -13.36
N PRO A 210 17.90 -1.34 -13.16
CA PRO A 210 16.83 -1.05 -14.10
C PRO A 210 16.50 0.43 -14.19
N THR A 211 16.24 0.91 -15.40
CA THR A 211 15.80 2.28 -15.69
C THR A 211 14.56 2.27 -16.57
N GLY A 212 13.82 3.39 -16.63
CA GLY A 212 12.56 3.52 -17.37
C GLY A 212 11.32 3.17 -16.56
N GLY A 213 10.16 3.67 -16.99
CA GLY A 213 8.91 3.51 -16.25
C GLY A 213 9.01 4.00 -14.80
N LEU A 214 8.45 3.23 -13.86
CA LEU A 214 8.48 3.53 -12.43
C LEU A 214 9.78 3.05 -11.74
N PHE A 215 10.79 2.54 -12.47
CA PHE A 215 12.07 2.14 -11.86
C PHE A 215 12.85 3.33 -11.28
N GLY A 216 12.57 4.56 -11.71
CA GLY A 216 13.11 5.77 -11.08
C GLY A 216 12.54 6.08 -9.69
N LEU A 217 11.43 5.44 -9.30
CA LEU A 217 10.77 5.64 -8.00
C LEU A 217 10.81 4.39 -7.13
N ALA A 218 10.67 3.21 -7.73
CA ALA A 218 10.59 1.94 -7.03
C ALA A 218 11.59 0.90 -7.57
N THR A 219 12.16 0.08 -6.70
CA THR A 219 13.06 -1.02 -7.08
C THR A 219 12.31 -2.11 -7.82
N CYS A 220 11.07 -2.41 -7.40
CA CYS A 220 10.23 -3.45 -8.01
C CYS A 220 8.83 -2.92 -8.34
N PRO A 221 8.68 -2.02 -9.34
CA PRO A 221 7.38 -1.53 -9.79
C PRO A 221 6.49 -2.66 -10.33
N HIS A 222 7.07 -3.71 -10.92
CA HIS A 222 6.31 -4.90 -11.31
C HIS A 222 5.61 -5.57 -10.12
N TYR A 223 6.23 -5.61 -8.94
CA TYR A 223 5.57 -6.08 -7.71
C TYR A 223 4.45 -5.14 -7.25
N LEU A 224 4.63 -3.81 -7.36
CA LEU A 224 3.56 -2.86 -7.07
C LEU A 224 2.32 -3.13 -7.93
N PHE A 225 2.51 -3.30 -9.24
CA PHE A 225 1.39 -3.55 -10.15
C PHE A 225 0.79 -4.95 -10.00
N GLU A 226 1.57 -5.94 -9.55
CA GLU A 226 1.01 -7.23 -9.13
C GLU A 226 0.05 -7.05 -7.95
N ILE A 227 0.44 -6.28 -6.92
CA ILE A 227 -0.41 -5.97 -5.77
C ILE A 227 -1.71 -5.30 -6.23
N VAL A 228 -1.60 -4.29 -7.10
CA VAL A 228 -2.76 -3.61 -7.70
C VAL A 228 -3.69 -4.61 -8.40
N GLY A 229 -3.13 -5.53 -9.20
CA GLY A 229 -3.91 -6.57 -9.87
C GLY A 229 -4.67 -7.49 -8.90
N PHE A 230 -4.04 -7.90 -7.80
CA PHE A 230 -4.69 -8.73 -6.77
C PHE A 230 -5.80 -7.99 -6.02
N PHE A 231 -5.65 -6.68 -5.75
CA PHE A 231 -6.75 -5.86 -5.25
C PHE A 231 -7.86 -5.70 -6.29
N GLY A 232 -7.53 -5.68 -7.59
CA GLY A 232 -8.51 -5.80 -8.68
C GLY A 232 -9.36 -7.07 -8.56
N PHE A 233 -8.74 -8.24 -8.32
CA PHE A 233 -9.49 -9.48 -8.06
C PHE A 233 -10.38 -9.37 -6.81
N ALA A 234 -9.88 -8.79 -5.73
CA ALA A 234 -10.66 -8.60 -4.50
C ALA A 234 -11.89 -7.71 -4.72
N MET A 235 -11.76 -6.66 -5.53
CA MET A 235 -12.86 -5.76 -5.90
C MET A 235 -13.86 -6.42 -6.86
N ILE A 236 -13.40 -7.22 -7.82
CA ILE A 236 -14.29 -7.99 -8.71
C ILE A 236 -15.07 -9.03 -7.90
N ALA A 237 -14.38 -9.81 -7.06
CA ALA A 237 -14.98 -10.90 -6.31
C ALA A 237 -15.87 -10.41 -5.15
N GLN A 238 -15.46 -9.34 -4.46
CA GLN A 238 -16.10 -8.85 -3.24
C GLN A 238 -16.27 -9.95 -2.17
N THR A 239 -15.32 -10.90 -2.12
CA THR A 239 -15.30 -11.96 -1.11
C THR A 239 -14.18 -11.71 -0.09
N ALA A 240 -14.41 -12.09 1.16
CA ALA A 240 -13.39 -12.00 2.22
C ALA A 240 -12.13 -12.79 1.86
N HIS A 241 -12.28 -13.92 1.16
CA HIS A 241 -11.17 -14.73 0.68
C HIS A 241 -10.27 -13.95 -0.28
N ALA A 242 -10.85 -13.31 -1.30
CA ALA A 242 -10.07 -12.57 -2.29
C ALA A 242 -9.33 -11.38 -1.65
N LEU A 243 -9.97 -10.68 -0.70
CA LEU A 243 -9.34 -9.60 0.05
C LEU A 243 -8.18 -10.09 0.94
N ALA A 244 -8.35 -11.23 1.62
CA ALA A 244 -7.31 -11.86 2.42
C ALA A 244 -6.09 -12.22 1.56
N VAL A 245 -6.31 -12.82 0.39
CA VAL A 245 -5.24 -13.14 -0.57
C VAL A 245 -4.55 -11.89 -1.07
N ALA A 246 -5.29 -10.85 -1.47
CA ALA A 246 -4.69 -9.61 -1.95
C ALA A 246 -3.80 -8.96 -0.89
N SER A 247 -4.27 -8.94 0.36
CA SER A 247 -3.53 -8.41 1.51
C SER A 247 -2.28 -9.25 1.83
N GLY A 248 -2.38 -10.58 1.77
CA GLY A 248 -1.25 -11.49 1.95
C GLY A 248 -0.20 -11.29 0.85
N THR A 249 -0.62 -11.22 -0.41
CA THR A 249 0.25 -10.96 -1.56
C THR A 249 0.96 -9.62 -1.41
N ALA A 250 0.26 -8.58 -0.96
CA ALA A 250 0.85 -7.27 -0.65
C ALA A 250 1.96 -7.38 0.40
N ALA A 251 1.72 -8.07 1.51
CA ALA A 251 2.72 -8.28 2.55
C ALA A 251 3.95 -9.05 2.03
N TYR A 252 3.74 -10.13 1.28
CA TYR A 252 4.83 -10.92 0.70
C TYR A 252 5.67 -10.09 -0.27
N LEU A 253 5.04 -9.43 -1.24
CA LEU A 253 5.73 -8.68 -2.29
C LEU A 253 6.39 -7.41 -1.76
N ALA A 254 5.83 -6.77 -0.72
CA ALA A 254 6.51 -5.69 -0.02
C ALA A 254 7.80 -6.17 0.66
N GLY A 255 7.73 -7.29 1.39
CA GLY A 255 8.92 -7.93 1.98
C GLY A 255 9.97 -8.28 0.92
N ARG A 256 9.54 -8.90 -0.18
CA ARG A 256 10.41 -9.28 -1.31
C ARG A 256 11.02 -8.07 -2.01
N SER A 257 10.30 -6.96 -2.09
CA SER A 257 10.81 -5.72 -2.65
C SER A 257 11.89 -5.09 -1.76
N CYS A 258 11.66 -5.05 -0.45
CA CYS A 258 12.66 -4.59 0.52
C CYS A 258 13.93 -5.46 0.49
N ALA A 259 13.78 -6.78 0.44
CA ALA A 259 14.90 -7.71 0.24
C ALA A 259 15.66 -7.41 -1.07
N THR A 260 14.93 -7.19 -2.16
CA THR A 260 15.50 -6.90 -3.46
C THR A 260 16.28 -5.59 -3.48
N ARG A 261 15.77 -4.55 -2.83
CA ARG A 261 16.46 -3.27 -2.65
C ARG A 261 17.76 -3.44 -1.88
N ARG A 262 17.73 -4.11 -0.72
CA ARG A 262 18.96 -4.38 0.07
C ARG A 262 20.00 -5.15 -0.74
N TRP A 263 19.55 -6.08 -1.58
CA TRP A 263 20.44 -6.78 -2.49
C TRP A 263 21.07 -5.84 -3.53
N TYR A 264 20.31 -4.90 -4.12
CA TYR A 264 20.87 -3.89 -5.02
C TYR A 264 21.88 -2.97 -4.31
N GLU A 265 21.56 -2.48 -3.11
CA GLU A 265 22.45 -1.66 -2.28
C GLU A 265 23.76 -2.41 -1.94
N SER A 266 23.71 -3.73 -1.76
CA SER A 266 24.91 -4.55 -1.52
C SER A 266 25.75 -4.84 -2.78
N LYS A 267 25.18 -4.63 -3.97
CA LYS A 267 25.80 -5.01 -5.25
C LYS A 267 26.32 -3.83 -6.06
N PHE A 268 25.71 -2.67 -5.91
CA PHE A 268 26.08 -1.46 -6.63
C PHE A 268 26.36 -0.37 -5.61
N GLU A 269 27.62 0.09 -5.55
CA GLU A 269 28.03 1.21 -4.71
C GLU A 269 27.22 2.48 -5.05
N ASP A 270 26.90 2.66 -6.34
CA ASP A 270 26.14 3.80 -6.86
C ASP A 270 24.61 3.60 -6.89
N PHE A 271 24.04 2.61 -6.17
CA PHE A 271 22.58 2.43 -6.18
C PHE A 271 21.85 3.69 -5.66
N PRO A 272 20.91 4.27 -6.42
CA PRO A 272 20.26 5.51 -5.99
C PRO A 272 19.35 5.30 -4.77
N ASP A 273 19.72 5.90 -3.64
CA ASP A 273 18.92 5.92 -2.41
C ASP A 273 17.50 6.52 -2.59
N SER A 274 17.35 7.36 -3.62
CA SER A 274 16.10 7.98 -4.05
C SER A 274 15.06 6.94 -4.44
N ILE A 275 15.50 5.79 -4.99
CA ILE A 275 14.67 4.65 -5.37
C ILE A 275 14.28 3.89 -4.10
N LYS A 276 12.97 3.71 -3.92
CA LYS A 276 12.39 3.03 -2.76
C LYS A 276 12.09 1.59 -3.08
N ALA A 277 11.84 0.74 -2.07
CA ALA A 277 11.46 -0.65 -2.34
C ALA A 277 10.13 -0.70 -3.12
N LEU A 278 9.11 -0.01 -2.64
CA LEU A 278 7.85 0.23 -3.35
C LEU A 278 7.51 1.72 -3.27
N VAL A 279 6.67 2.22 -4.18
CA VAL A 279 6.19 3.61 -4.18
C VAL A 279 5.48 3.94 -2.85
N LEU A 280 4.82 2.96 -2.23
CA LEU A 280 4.17 3.13 -0.93
C LEU A 280 5.15 3.33 0.25
N LEU A 281 6.46 3.10 0.06
CA LEU A 281 7.49 3.15 1.10
C LEU A 281 8.44 4.36 0.94
N ILE A 282 7.91 5.50 0.51
CA ILE A 282 8.71 6.73 0.28
C ILE A 282 9.22 7.38 1.55
N HIS A 283 8.50 7.22 2.67
CA HIS A 283 8.94 7.77 3.94
C HIS A 283 10.21 7.07 4.43
N GLN A 284 11.25 7.89 4.65
CA GLN A 284 12.43 7.47 5.39
C GLN A 284 12.27 7.89 6.83
N TYR A 285 12.35 6.96 7.77
CA TYR A 285 12.26 7.25 9.21
C TYR A 285 13.66 7.38 9.82
N SER A 286 13.80 8.26 10.80
CA SER A 286 15.02 8.39 11.62
C SER A 286 14.62 8.43 13.09
N GLY A 287 15.25 7.60 13.91
CA GLY A 287 14.89 7.44 15.33
C GLY A 287 13.79 6.40 15.55
N SER A 288 13.55 6.08 16.83
CA SER A 288 12.45 5.26 17.30
C SER A 288 11.28 6.14 17.73
N MET A 289 10.05 5.63 17.56
CA MET A 289 8.86 6.23 18.14
C MET A 289 8.56 5.55 19.49
N PRO A 290 8.26 6.30 20.56
CA PRO A 290 7.78 5.70 21.80
C PRO A 290 6.49 4.91 21.56
N LEU A 291 6.39 3.71 22.14
CA LEU A 291 5.24 2.82 21.93
C LEU A 291 3.92 3.49 22.31
N ASN A 292 3.88 4.23 23.42
CA ASN A 292 2.68 4.95 23.85
C ASN A 292 2.20 5.97 22.80
N THR A 293 3.13 6.62 22.11
CA THR A 293 2.79 7.54 21.00
C THR A 293 2.21 6.78 19.82
N ALA A 294 2.81 5.64 19.46
CA ALA A 294 2.31 4.80 18.37
C ALA A 294 0.90 4.26 18.67
N ILE A 295 0.65 3.79 19.90
CA ILE A 295 -0.66 3.34 20.37
C ILE A 295 -1.66 4.49 20.33
N THR A 296 -1.30 5.66 20.87
CA THR A 296 -2.20 6.82 20.89
C THR A 296 -2.63 7.25 19.50
N ILE A 297 -1.68 7.35 18.56
CA ILE A 297 -1.95 7.71 17.17
C ILE A 297 -2.81 6.64 16.48
N SER A 298 -2.49 5.36 16.68
CA SER A 298 -3.24 4.27 16.04
C SER A 298 -4.68 4.21 16.55
N SER A 299 -4.86 4.33 17.86
CA SER A 299 -6.18 4.38 18.50
C SER A 299 -6.99 5.59 18.06
N SER A 300 -6.37 6.78 17.93
CA SER A 300 -7.09 7.97 17.47
C SER A 300 -7.56 7.85 16.03
N TYR A 301 -6.73 7.30 15.13
CA TYR A 301 -7.13 7.02 13.75
C TYR A 301 -8.24 5.98 13.68
N LEU A 302 -8.14 4.90 14.47
CA LEU A 302 -9.18 3.86 14.52
C LEU A 302 -10.51 4.44 15.00
N VAL A 303 -10.52 5.16 16.14
CA VAL A 303 -11.74 5.78 16.69
C VAL A 303 -12.34 6.77 15.70
N THR A 304 -11.52 7.63 15.10
CA THR A 304 -11.99 8.63 14.12
C THR A 304 -12.62 7.95 12.91
N THR A 305 -11.96 6.93 12.36
CA THR A 305 -12.44 6.20 11.18
C THR A 305 -13.76 5.48 11.48
N THR A 306 -13.83 4.73 12.58
CA THR A 306 -15.04 4.02 12.99
C THR A 306 -16.19 5.00 13.26
N THR A 307 -15.89 6.15 13.88
CA THR A 307 -16.91 7.17 14.14
C THR A 307 -17.41 7.84 12.86
N MET A 308 -16.53 8.12 11.89
CA MET A 308 -16.92 8.63 10.57
C MET A 308 -17.83 7.64 9.83
N ILE A 309 -17.47 6.35 9.82
CA ILE A 309 -18.29 5.30 9.19
C ILE A 309 -19.66 5.20 9.87
N TYR A 310 -19.69 5.20 11.21
CA TYR A 310 -20.94 5.17 11.97
C TYR A 310 -21.79 6.41 11.73
N ALA A 311 -21.19 7.60 11.68
CA ALA A 311 -21.89 8.85 11.37
C ALA A 311 -22.49 8.83 9.96
N GLN A 312 -21.77 8.31 8.97
CA GLN A 312 -22.29 8.14 7.62
C GLN A 312 -23.46 7.16 7.59
N HIS A 313 -23.38 6.07 8.36
CA HIS A 313 -24.47 5.10 8.47
C HIS A 313 -25.72 5.71 9.10
N LEU A 314 -25.58 6.50 10.18
CA LEU A 314 -26.71 7.20 10.78
C LEU A 314 -27.35 8.23 9.84
N ALA A 315 -26.60 8.75 8.86
CA ALA A 315 -27.13 9.62 7.84
C ALA A 315 -27.89 8.86 6.73
N ALA A 316 -27.75 7.53 6.65
CA ALA A 316 -28.42 6.72 5.63
C ALA A 316 -29.94 6.75 5.82
N GLY A 317 -30.67 7.25 4.82
CA GLY A 317 -32.13 7.41 4.85
C GLY A 317 -32.61 8.82 5.18
N HIS A 318 -31.70 9.75 5.49
CA HIS A 318 -32.00 11.18 5.49
C HIS A 318 -31.88 11.77 4.08
N PRO A 319 -32.56 12.89 3.78
CA PRO A 319 -32.38 13.60 2.52
C PRO A 319 -30.92 14.03 2.33
N ASP A 320 -30.42 13.91 1.11
CA ASP A 320 -29.11 14.43 0.75
C ASP A 320 -29.03 15.95 1.00
N PRO A 321 -27.84 16.47 1.35
CA PRO A 321 -27.65 17.90 1.52
C PRO A 321 -28.00 18.66 0.23
N PRO A 322 -28.57 19.88 0.34
CA PRO A 322 -29.02 20.65 -0.83
C PRO A 322 -27.89 21.04 -1.78
N VAL A 323 -26.65 21.00 -1.30
CA VAL A 323 -25.44 21.20 -2.11
C VAL A 323 -24.62 19.92 -2.04
N ASP A 324 -24.52 19.23 -3.18
CA ASP A 324 -23.68 18.04 -3.32
C ASP A 324 -22.21 18.46 -3.48
N LEU A 325 -21.40 18.09 -2.50
CA LEU A 325 -19.96 18.34 -2.47
C LEU A 325 -19.13 17.07 -2.71
N LEU A 326 -19.77 15.95 -3.08
CA LEU A 326 -19.11 14.66 -3.30
C LEU A 326 -18.00 14.77 -4.34
N TYR A 327 -18.32 15.13 -5.58
CA TYR A 327 -17.33 15.21 -6.66
C TYR A 327 -16.31 16.33 -6.48
N PRO A 328 -16.70 17.57 -6.09
CA PRO A 328 -15.73 18.59 -5.71
C PRO A 328 -14.80 18.11 -4.58
N GLY A 329 -15.35 17.40 -3.59
CA GLY A 329 -14.60 16.82 -2.48
C GLY A 329 -13.60 15.76 -2.93
N VAL A 330 -13.96 14.89 -3.88
CA VAL A 330 -13.05 13.92 -4.51
C VAL A 330 -11.88 14.64 -5.18
N VAL A 331 -12.14 15.72 -5.93
CA VAL A 331 -11.07 16.51 -6.57
C VAL A 331 -10.16 17.15 -5.52
N VAL A 332 -10.73 17.79 -4.49
CA VAL A 332 -9.97 18.40 -3.39
C VAL A 332 -9.12 17.35 -2.65
N PHE A 333 -9.70 16.18 -2.37
CA PHE A 333 -8.99 15.06 -1.74
C PHE A 333 -7.82 14.58 -2.60
N ALA A 334 -8.03 14.40 -3.91
CA ALA A 334 -6.99 13.99 -4.84
C ALA A 334 -5.84 15.00 -4.91
N VAL A 335 -6.15 16.30 -4.95
CA VAL A 335 -5.15 17.38 -4.87
C VAL A 335 -4.38 17.33 -3.55
N GLY A 336 -5.08 17.13 -2.43
CA GLY A 336 -4.48 16.99 -1.11
C GLY A 336 -3.49 15.82 -1.03
N ILE A 337 -3.90 14.62 -1.46
CA ILE A 337 -3.03 13.45 -1.46
C ILE A 337 -1.85 13.61 -2.41
N ALA A 338 -2.06 14.10 -3.63
CA ALA A 338 -0.99 14.29 -4.61
C ALA A 338 0.05 15.31 -4.13
N GLY A 339 -0.40 16.45 -3.59
CA GLY A 339 0.48 17.47 -3.05
C GLY A 339 1.22 17.00 -1.79
N ASN A 340 0.55 16.31 -0.87
CA ASN A 340 1.18 15.75 0.32
C ASN A 340 2.30 14.76 -0.06
N PHE A 341 1.98 13.84 -0.97
CA PHE A 341 2.92 12.86 -1.49
C PHE A 341 4.13 13.48 -2.17
N TYR A 342 3.92 14.46 -3.07
CA TYR A 342 5.01 15.14 -3.78
C TYR A 342 5.99 15.82 -2.81
N HIS A 343 5.50 16.51 -1.78
CA HIS A 343 6.36 17.17 -0.80
C HIS A 343 7.06 16.18 0.14
N HIS A 344 6.43 15.06 0.48
CA HIS A 344 7.11 13.98 1.20
C HIS A 344 8.18 13.30 0.36
N TYR A 345 7.97 13.16 -0.95
CA TYR A 345 8.99 12.69 -1.88
C TYR A 345 10.22 13.61 -1.84
N LEU A 346 10.05 14.93 -1.96
CA LEU A 346 11.14 15.91 -1.86
C LEU A 346 11.89 15.82 -0.52
N LEU A 347 11.16 15.72 0.59
CA LEU A 347 11.77 15.53 1.93
C LEU A 347 12.59 14.24 2.01
N SER A 348 12.13 13.17 1.34
CA SER A 348 12.86 11.91 1.30
C SER A 348 14.19 12.03 0.56
N GLN A 349 14.28 12.88 -0.48
CA GLN A 349 15.50 13.11 -1.28
C GLN A 349 16.58 13.91 -0.51
N LEU A 350 16.18 14.72 0.46
CA LEU A 350 17.15 15.44 1.30
C LEU A 350 17.92 14.47 2.21
N ARG A 351 17.20 13.48 2.76
CA ARG A 351 17.78 12.49 3.68
C ARG A 351 18.74 11.52 2.97
N THR A 352 18.49 11.20 1.70
CA THR A 352 19.40 10.41 0.88
C THR A 352 20.71 11.14 0.63
N THR A 353 20.62 12.43 0.34
CA THR A 353 21.78 13.29 0.10
C THR A 353 22.66 13.42 1.36
N THR A 354 22.06 13.52 2.56
CA THR A 354 22.80 13.54 3.83
C THR A 354 23.52 12.22 4.11
N LYS A 355 22.93 11.06 3.80
CA LYS A 355 23.59 9.75 3.99
C LYS A 355 24.83 9.59 3.10
N LYS A 356 24.76 10.02 1.84
CA LYS A 356 25.90 9.96 0.90
C LYS A 356 27.14 10.72 1.40
N LYS A 357 26.95 11.93 1.94
CA LYS A 357 28.05 12.76 2.49
C LYS A 357 28.75 12.09 3.68
N LYS A 358 28.02 11.29 4.46
CA LYS A 358 28.56 10.53 5.61
C LYS A 358 29.36 9.28 5.20
N GLN A 359 29.05 8.67 4.05
CA GLN A 359 29.76 7.49 3.54
C GLN A 359 31.09 7.84 2.82
N HIS A 360 31.27 9.08 2.36
CA HIS A 360 32.49 9.54 1.65
C HIS A 360 33.43 10.37 2.54
N GLY A 361 33.55 10.04 3.83
CA GLY A 361 34.59 10.59 4.70
C GLY A 361 34.31 11.97 5.31
N GLY A 362 33.06 12.45 5.29
CA GLY A 362 32.67 13.64 6.05
C GLY A 362 32.67 13.38 7.57
N ASP A 363 33.24 14.32 8.32
CA ASP A 363 33.39 14.26 9.77
C ASP A 363 32.09 13.86 10.50
N GLY A 364 32.24 12.97 11.48
CA GLY A 364 31.20 12.21 12.16
C GLY A 364 30.34 13.00 13.14
N GLY A 365 29.92 14.21 12.79
CA GLY A 365 29.00 15.05 13.57
C GLY A 365 27.53 14.61 13.46
N GLU A 366 26.69 15.13 14.36
CA GLU A 366 25.25 14.85 14.50
C GLU A 366 24.44 14.86 13.18
N LYS A 367 23.24 14.26 13.20
CA LYS A 367 22.28 14.25 12.08
C LYS A 367 22.19 15.63 11.39
N GLU A 368 22.84 15.81 10.25
CA GLU A 368 22.88 17.07 9.49
C GLU A 368 21.49 17.32 8.88
N TYR A 369 20.70 18.18 9.53
CA TYR A 369 19.44 18.66 8.98
C TYR A 369 19.72 19.67 7.87
N ARG A 370 18.85 19.72 6.86
CA ARG A 370 18.93 20.67 5.74
C ARG A 370 17.59 21.38 5.53
N ILE A 371 17.67 22.59 4.98
CA ILE A 371 16.49 23.34 4.55
C ILE A 371 15.96 22.68 3.26
N PRO A 372 14.68 22.25 3.22
CA PRO A 372 14.11 21.66 2.03
C PRO A 372 13.90 22.68 0.92
N THR A 373 14.15 22.29 -0.33
CA THR A 373 13.96 23.10 -1.53
C THR A 373 13.12 22.36 -2.57
N GLY A 374 12.52 23.09 -3.51
CA GLY A 374 11.61 22.55 -4.53
C GLY A 374 10.14 22.52 -4.09
N GLY A 375 9.23 22.41 -5.06
CA GLY A 375 7.80 22.49 -4.82
C GLY A 375 7.40 23.79 -4.09
N LEU A 376 6.50 23.67 -3.11
CA LEU A 376 6.09 24.78 -2.26
C LEU A 376 7.02 25.05 -1.06
N PHE A 377 8.18 24.36 -0.95
CA PHE A 377 9.11 24.64 0.15
C PHE A 377 9.74 26.03 0.09
N GLY A 378 9.74 26.68 -1.09
CA GLY A 378 10.11 28.10 -1.21
C GLY A 378 9.07 29.07 -0.64
N LEU A 379 7.86 28.61 -0.34
CA LEU A 379 6.75 29.42 0.18
C LEU A 379 6.33 29.03 1.59
N ALA A 380 6.40 27.74 1.93
CA ALA A 380 5.99 27.20 3.23
C ALA A 380 7.03 26.25 3.82
N THR A 381 7.20 26.24 5.15
CA THR A 381 8.06 25.30 5.87
C THR A 381 7.48 23.89 5.83
N CYS A 382 6.16 23.76 5.93
CA CYS A 382 5.47 22.47 5.96
C CYS A 382 4.35 22.38 4.90
N PRO A 383 4.65 22.45 3.59
CA PRO A 383 3.65 22.32 2.54
C PRO A 383 2.99 20.94 2.53
N HIS A 384 3.69 19.89 2.97
CA HIS A 384 3.09 18.57 3.16
C HIS A 384 1.94 18.59 4.19
N TYR A 385 2.05 19.36 5.27
CA TYR A 385 0.95 19.57 6.22
C TYR A 385 -0.19 20.39 5.60
N LEU A 386 0.11 21.38 4.77
CA LEU A 386 -0.92 22.13 4.04
C LEU A 386 -1.77 21.18 3.18
N PHE A 387 -1.13 20.34 2.38
CA PHE A 387 -1.84 19.41 1.52
C PHE A 387 -2.53 18.27 2.28
N GLU A 388 -2.03 17.89 3.45
CA GLU A 388 -2.74 16.98 4.35
C GLU A 388 -4.05 17.60 4.84
N ILE A 389 -4.03 18.89 5.22
CA ILE A 389 -5.25 19.65 5.58
C ILE A 389 -6.23 19.71 4.41
N VAL A 390 -5.75 20.02 3.19
CA VAL A 390 -6.57 19.99 1.98
C VAL A 390 -7.23 18.62 1.78
N GLY A 391 -6.48 17.53 2.00
CA GLY A 391 -7.01 16.17 1.95
C GLY A 391 -8.12 15.92 2.97
N PHE A 392 -7.95 16.33 4.22
CA PHE A 392 -8.99 16.20 5.25
C PHE A 392 -10.25 17.03 4.96
N PHE A 393 -10.11 18.23 4.39
CA PHE A 393 -11.27 19.00 3.91
C PHE A 393 -11.95 18.34 2.70
N GLY A 394 -11.18 17.73 1.79
CA GLY A 394 -11.75 16.88 0.74
C GLY A 394 -12.58 15.73 1.30
N PHE A 395 -12.09 15.04 2.34
CA PHE A 395 -12.86 14.03 3.06
C PHE A 395 -14.13 14.59 3.72
N ALA A 396 -14.06 15.76 4.34
CA ALA A 396 -15.23 16.41 4.92
C ALA A 396 -16.29 16.80 3.87
N MET A 397 -15.85 17.21 2.68
CA MET A 397 -16.72 17.49 1.53
C MET A 397 -17.35 16.23 0.95
N ILE A 398 -16.62 15.10 0.92
CA ILE A 398 -17.16 13.81 0.48
C ILE A 398 -18.21 13.27 1.46
N ALA A 399 -17.89 13.30 2.75
CA ALA A 399 -18.77 12.72 3.78
C ALA A 399 -19.96 13.64 4.10
N GLN A 400 -19.78 14.96 3.99
CA GLN A 400 -20.77 16.00 4.35
C GLN A 400 -21.38 15.82 5.75
N THR A 401 -20.66 15.19 6.68
CA THR A 401 -21.08 15.03 8.08
C THR A 401 -20.40 16.06 8.99
N ALA A 402 -21.12 16.49 10.03
CA ALA A 402 -20.57 17.41 11.03
C ALA A 402 -19.33 16.83 11.73
N HIS A 403 -19.29 15.50 11.93
CA HIS A 403 -18.14 14.81 12.49
C HIS A 403 -16.91 14.90 11.57
N ALA A 404 -17.07 14.63 10.26
CA ALA A 404 -15.96 14.74 9.31
C ALA A 404 -15.40 16.18 9.22
N LEU A 405 -16.29 17.19 9.24
CA LEU A 405 -15.88 18.59 9.26
C LEU A 405 -15.14 18.97 10.56
N ALA A 406 -15.60 18.46 11.70
CA ALA A 406 -14.93 18.67 12.98
C ALA A 406 -13.53 18.03 13.01
N VAL A 407 -13.39 16.80 12.49
CA VAL A 407 -12.11 16.11 12.33
C VAL A 407 -11.17 16.92 11.42
N ALA A 408 -11.64 17.36 10.26
CA ALA A 408 -10.83 18.15 9.33
C ALA A 408 -10.37 19.48 9.98
N SER A 409 -11.25 20.15 10.70
CA SER A 409 -10.94 21.39 11.43
C SER A 409 -9.96 21.17 12.59
N GLY A 410 -10.09 20.05 13.32
CA GLY A 410 -9.17 19.64 14.38
C GLY A 410 -7.78 19.34 13.83
N THR A 411 -7.71 18.55 12.75
CA THR A 411 -6.45 18.27 12.05
C THR A 411 -5.80 19.55 11.51
N ALA A 412 -6.59 20.46 10.93
CA ALA A 412 -6.09 21.76 10.49
C ALA A 412 -5.45 22.58 11.61
N ALA A 413 -6.11 22.67 12.77
CA ALA A 413 -5.56 23.37 13.92
C ALA A 413 -4.28 22.69 14.46
N TYR A 414 -4.29 21.36 14.57
CA TYR A 414 -3.13 20.59 15.01
C TYR A 414 -1.93 20.78 14.08
N LEU A 415 -2.12 20.57 12.78
CA LEU A 415 -1.05 20.67 11.77
C LEU A 415 -0.57 22.12 11.60
N ALA A 416 -1.45 23.12 11.73
CA ALA A 416 -1.03 24.52 11.77
C ALA A 416 -0.15 24.79 13.00
N GLY A 417 -0.53 24.32 14.18
CA GLY A 417 0.30 24.43 15.39
C GLY A 417 1.66 23.74 15.24
N ARG A 418 1.67 22.53 14.67
CA ARG A 418 2.89 21.77 14.35
C ARG A 418 3.77 22.51 13.33
N SER A 419 3.19 23.10 12.29
CA SER A 419 3.96 23.87 11.30
C SER A 419 4.67 25.08 11.91
N CYS A 420 4.02 25.80 12.82
CA CYS A 420 4.62 26.92 13.56
C CYS A 420 5.74 26.45 14.51
N ALA A 421 5.59 25.28 15.13
CA ALA A 421 6.65 24.69 15.94
C ALA A 421 7.84 24.26 15.08
N THR A 422 7.59 23.61 13.93
CA THR A 422 8.62 23.21 12.97
C THR A 422 9.37 24.41 12.42
N ARG A 423 8.68 25.48 12.05
CA ARG A 423 9.31 26.73 11.61
C ARG A 423 10.23 27.32 12.69
N ARG A 424 9.75 27.46 13.93
CA ARG A 424 10.58 27.94 15.05
C ARG A 424 11.81 27.07 15.26
N TRP A 425 11.66 25.76 15.10
CA TRP A 425 12.78 24.85 15.16
C TRP A 425 13.79 25.09 14.02
N TYR A 426 13.33 25.31 12.78
CA TYR A 426 14.19 25.70 11.66
C TYR A 426 14.91 27.03 11.91
N GLU A 427 14.20 28.06 12.36
CA GLU A 427 14.78 29.38 12.72
C GLU A 427 15.83 29.25 13.84
N SER A 428 15.64 28.32 14.79
CA SER A 428 16.63 28.07 15.85
C SER A 428 17.84 27.24 15.40
N LYS A 429 17.71 26.51 14.28
CA LYS A 429 18.72 25.55 13.83
C LYS A 429 19.57 26.08 12.67
N PHE A 430 19.02 26.99 11.87
CA PHE A 430 19.69 27.59 10.71
C PHE A 430 19.67 29.11 10.86
N GLU A 431 20.86 29.70 10.97
CA GLU A 431 21.03 31.16 11.08
C GLU A 431 20.43 31.89 9.86
N ASP A 432 20.59 31.33 8.66
CA ASP A 432 20.11 31.92 7.39
C ASP A 432 18.72 31.38 6.94
N PHE A 433 17.83 31.00 7.87
CA PHE A 433 16.49 30.53 7.46
C PHE A 433 15.66 31.67 6.82
N PRO A 434 15.19 31.55 5.57
CA PRO A 434 14.55 32.67 4.87
C PRO A 434 13.23 33.15 5.50
N ASP A 435 13.16 34.45 5.83
CA ASP A 435 11.95 35.09 6.39
C ASP A 435 10.73 35.08 5.46
N SER A 436 10.98 34.99 4.16
CA SER A 436 9.95 34.89 3.12
C SER A 436 9.12 33.61 3.25
N ILE A 437 9.73 32.51 3.70
CA ILE A 437 9.08 31.21 3.88
C ILE A 437 8.11 31.28 5.07
N LYS A 438 6.84 30.94 4.85
CA LYS A 438 5.78 30.93 5.87
C LYS A 438 5.67 29.57 6.56
N ALA A 439 4.97 29.48 7.69
CA ALA A 439 4.84 28.18 8.37
C ALA A 439 4.00 27.17 7.56
N LEU A 440 2.88 27.61 6.98
CA LEU A 440 1.89 26.74 6.34
C LEU A 440 1.23 27.32 5.07
N VAL A 441 0.64 28.53 5.17
CA VAL A 441 -0.14 29.15 4.08
C VAL A 441 0.53 30.47 3.67
N PRO A 442 0.70 30.75 2.37
CA PRO A 442 1.00 32.11 1.91
C PRO A 442 -0.18 33.01 2.31
N TYR A 443 0.08 34.06 3.10
CA TYR A 443 -0.84 35.16 3.46
C TYR A 443 -1.75 35.04 4.70
N ILE A 444 -2.02 33.86 5.29
CA ILE A 444 -2.93 33.77 6.46
C ILE A 444 -2.22 33.91 7.83
N LEU A 445 -0.91 33.70 7.91
CA LEU A 445 -0.14 33.90 9.14
C LEU A 445 0.73 35.15 9.04
N ILE A 446 0.07 36.31 9.07
CA ILE A 446 0.71 37.61 9.27
C ILE A 446 1.33 37.63 10.68
N LYS A 447 2.54 38.18 10.76
CA LYS A 447 3.28 38.50 12.00
C LYS A 447 2.34 39.00 13.12
N LYS A 448 1.95 38.14 14.07
CA LYS A 448 1.76 38.51 15.49
C LYS A 448 1.66 37.29 16.40
N LYS A 449 2.49 37.34 17.45
CA LYS A 449 2.89 36.29 18.39
C LYS A 449 1.72 35.80 19.26
N ARG A 450 1.65 34.49 19.50
CA ARG A 450 1.00 33.79 20.64
C ARG A 450 -0.54 33.86 20.77
N GLU A 451 -1.17 34.98 20.45
CA GLU A 451 -2.60 35.21 20.72
C GLU A 451 -3.54 34.46 19.75
N PHE A 452 -3.17 34.33 18.47
CA PHE A 452 -4.02 33.65 17.47
C PHE A 452 -4.19 32.15 17.74
N ILE A 453 -3.13 31.47 18.21
CA ILE A 453 -3.20 30.04 18.57
C ILE A 453 -4.08 29.85 19.80
N ILE A 454 -3.90 30.67 20.84
CA ILE A 454 -4.72 30.64 22.05
C ILE A 454 -6.17 30.99 21.72
N PHE A 455 -6.41 31.95 20.82
CA PHE A 455 -7.72 32.34 20.35
C PHE A 455 -8.41 31.20 19.59
N GLN A 456 -7.72 30.53 18.66
CA GLN A 456 -8.25 29.37 17.94
C GLN A 456 -8.49 28.18 18.88
N TYR A 457 -7.59 27.91 19.82
CA TYR A 457 -7.75 26.85 20.80
C TYR A 457 -8.94 27.12 21.73
N LYS A 458 -9.12 28.35 22.22
CA LYS A 458 -10.28 28.76 23.02
C LYS A 458 -11.58 28.73 22.22
N LYS A 459 -11.56 29.15 20.95
CA LYS A 459 -12.70 29.09 20.04
C LYS A 459 -13.11 27.65 19.73
N GLN A 460 -12.15 26.75 19.50
CA GLN A 460 -12.41 25.32 19.37
C GLN A 460 -12.90 24.70 20.67
N LEU A 461 -12.33 25.05 21.83
CA LEU A 461 -12.85 24.56 23.12
C LEU A 461 -14.30 25.01 23.34
N LYS A 462 -14.64 26.23 22.90
CA LYS A 462 -16.02 26.74 22.92
C LYS A 462 -16.91 25.95 21.96
N ILE A 463 -16.48 25.71 20.71
CA ILE A 463 -17.22 24.88 19.75
C ILE A 463 -17.42 23.46 20.29
N CYS A 464 -16.39 22.82 20.84
CA CYS A 464 -16.48 21.50 21.46
C CYS A 464 -17.42 21.49 22.67
N LYS A 465 -17.45 22.56 23.48
CA LYS A 465 -18.39 22.72 24.59
C LYS A 465 -19.83 22.91 24.10
N GLU A 466 -20.05 23.72 23.07
CA GLU A 466 -21.36 23.89 22.43
C GLU A 466 -21.81 22.57 21.78
N PHE A 467 -20.92 21.83 21.13
CA PHE A 467 -21.21 20.52 20.56
C PHE A 467 -21.51 19.48 21.64
N ALA A 468 -20.77 19.49 22.75
CA ALA A 468 -21.06 18.67 23.92
C ALA A 468 -22.43 19.03 24.53
N LEU A 469 -22.78 20.31 24.60
CA LEU A 469 -24.08 20.80 25.04
C LEU A 469 -25.21 20.39 24.07
N VAL A 470 -24.98 20.40 22.76
CA VAL A 470 -25.91 19.90 21.74
C VAL A 470 -26.11 18.40 21.88
N ILE A 471 -25.04 17.62 22.10
CA ILE A 471 -25.13 16.18 22.40
C ILE A 471 -25.88 15.94 23.72
N GLN A 472 -25.63 16.76 24.74
CA GLN A 472 -26.28 16.65 26.05
C GLN A 472 -27.77 17.04 25.98
N ARG A 473 -28.14 18.01 25.13
CA ARG A 473 -29.53 18.36 24.81
C ARG A 473 -30.20 17.30 23.93
N ALA A 474 -29.47 16.67 23.00
CA ALA A 474 -29.97 15.56 22.20
C ALA A 474 -30.18 14.27 23.02
N LYS A 475 -29.52 14.14 24.18
CA LYS A 475 -29.78 13.06 25.15
C LYS A 475 -31.08 13.24 25.95
N GLN A 476 -31.60 14.46 26.10
CA GLN A 476 -32.79 14.75 26.92
C GLN A 476 -34.05 13.93 26.56
N PRO A 477 -34.43 13.73 25.29
CA PRO A 477 -35.62 12.95 24.96
C PRO A 477 -35.43 11.42 25.03
N TYR A 478 -34.19 10.92 25.10
CA TYR A 478 -33.89 9.47 25.10
C TYR A 478 -33.43 8.93 26.46
N PHE A 479 -32.98 9.80 27.37
CA PHE A 479 -32.51 9.40 28.70
C PHE A 479 -33.59 8.67 29.54
N PRO A 480 -34.87 9.11 29.56
CA PRO A 480 -35.91 8.41 30.31
C PRO A 480 -36.18 7.00 29.77
N LYS A 481 -36.10 6.80 28.46
CA LYS A 481 -36.30 5.49 27.81
C LYS A 481 -35.14 4.52 28.05
N ILE A 482 -33.91 5.03 28.10
CA ILE A 482 -32.72 4.23 28.44
C ILE A 482 -32.72 3.86 29.92
N GLN A 483 -33.11 4.79 30.81
CA GLN A 483 -33.25 4.51 32.24
C GLN A 483 -34.35 3.47 32.49
N GLN A 484 -35.51 3.62 31.86
CA GLN A 484 -36.61 2.65 31.94
C GLN A 484 -36.21 1.27 31.37
N TRP A 485 -35.32 1.20 30.38
CA TRP A 485 -34.80 -0.07 29.87
C TRP A 485 -33.79 -0.72 30.84
N LEU A 486 -32.96 0.08 31.52
CA LEU A 486 -32.02 -0.38 32.54
C LEU A 486 -32.70 -0.80 33.84
N ASP A 487 -33.80 -0.16 34.22
CA ASP A 487 -34.58 -0.51 35.41
C ASP A 487 -35.45 -1.77 35.20
N ASN A 488 -35.62 -2.22 33.95
CA ASN A 488 -36.31 -3.46 33.57
C ASN A 488 -35.35 -4.64 33.25
N LEU A 489 -34.04 -4.42 33.39
CA LEU A 489 -33.00 -5.45 33.41
C LEU A 489 -32.66 -5.79 34.86
#